data_AF-A0A7W2NRC2-F1
#
_entry.id   AF-A0A7W2NRC2-F1
#
_cell.length_a   1.000
_cell.length_b   1.000
_cell.length_c   1.000
_cell.angle_alpha   90.00
_cell.angle_beta   90.00
_cell.angle_gamma   90.00
#
_symmetry.space_group_name_H-M   'P 1'
#
loop_
_entity.id
_entity.type
_entity.pdbx_description
1 polymer ?
#
loop_
_entity_poly.entity_id
_entity_poly.type
_entity_poly.pdbx_seq_one_letter_code
_entity_poly.pdbx_strand_id
1 'polypeptide(L)'
;MIEYFRKTSARRQLKRDKVPEWRAQEWYVEKRLALSLILITLAISLPLLALYYPYMPPKETIGTWFQRSGSLITFLGVCVEFIIFRVPDYVYANGSQPGFPCAFDGGGMHEKIYRFVKVTGVIVILLGTLIWGYGDIPFRI
;
A
#
# COMPACT_ATOMS: atom_id res chain seq x y z
N MET A 1 -2.14 48.50 -8.02
CA MET A 1 -2.55 47.11 -8.35
C MET A 1 -1.38 46.11 -8.25
N ILE A 2 -0.20 46.41 -8.82
CA ILE A 2 0.99 45.54 -8.79
C ILE A 2 1.51 45.24 -7.36
N GLU A 3 1.46 46.23 -6.46
CA GLU A 3 1.97 46.10 -5.09
C GLU A 3 1.11 45.16 -4.22
N TYR A 4 -0.20 45.07 -4.50
CA TYR A 4 -1.12 44.15 -3.84
C TYR A 4 -0.81 42.68 -4.19
N PHE A 5 -0.46 42.42 -5.45
CA PHE A 5 -0.02 41.09 -5.90
C PHE A 5 1.32 40.69 -5.27
N ARG A 6 2.26 41.62 -5.12
CA ARG A 6 3.55 41.37 -4.45
C ARG A 6 3.39 41.04 -2.95
N LYS A 7 2.45 41.68 -2.26
CA LYS A 7 2.20 41.44 -0.83
C LYS A 7 1.48 40.10 -0.58
N THR A 8 0.63 39.68 -1.51
CA THR A 8 -0.08 38.39 -1.42
C THR A 8 0.81 37.21 -1.81
N SER A 9 1.72 37.36 -2.78
CA SER A 9 2.73 36.33 -3.10
C SER A 9 3.74 36.13 -1.96
N ALA A 10 4.24 37.21 -1.35
CA ALA A 10 5.16 37.14 -0.21
C ALA A 10 4.52 36.48 1.03
N ARG A 11 3.23 36.75 1.30
CA ARG A 11 2.50 36.07 2.38
C ARG A 11 2.25 34.58 2.11
N ARG A 12 2.10 34.19 0.84
CA ARG A 12 1.99 32.76 0.45
C ARG A 12 3.33 32.05 0.58
N GLN A 13 4.45 32.69 0.24
CA GLN A 13 5.79 32.15 0.45
C GLN A 13 6.12 31.98 1.94
N LEU A 14 5.92 33.02 2.76
CA LEU A 14 6.12 32.93 4.22
C LEU A 14 5.26 31.86 4.91
N LYS A 15 4.07 31.53 4.35
CA LYS A 15 3.22 30.46 4.87
C LYS A 15 3.68 29.07 4.41
N ARG A 16 4.33 28.98 3.24
CA ARG A 16 4.97 27.77 2.70
C ARG A 16 6.24 27.45 3.48
N ASP A 17 7.03 28.46 3.84
CA ASP A 17 8.28 28.34 4.60
C ASP A 17 8.07 27.90 6.06
N LYS A 18 6.84 27.98 6.59
CA LYS A 18 6.51 27.54 7.96
C LYS A 18 6.20 26.05 8.08
N VAL A 19 5.98 25.34 6.98
CA VAL A 19 5.77 23.88 7.02
C VAL A 19 7.10 23.24 6.62
N PRO A 20 7.77 22.54 7.54
CA PRO A 20 9.03 21.91 7.22
C PRO A 20 8.84 20.85 6.13
N GLU A 21 9.75 20.77 5.16
CA GLU A 21 9.66 19.84 4.03
C GLU A 21 9.56 18.37 4.48
N TRP A 22 10.16 18.03 5.62
CA TRP A 22 10.07 16.70 6.24
C TRP A 22 8.63 16.29 6.58
N ARG A 23 7.75 17.24 6.94
CA ARG A 23 6.34 16.92 7.27
C ARG A 23 5.54 16.51 6.03
N ALA A 24 5.89 17.04 4.86
CA ALA A 24 5.26 16.62 3.61
C ALA A 24 5.67 15.20 3.22
N GLN A 25 6.92 14.82 3.53
CA GLN A 25 7.45 13.47 3.29
C GLN A 25 6.85 12.45 4.26
N GLU A 26 6.73 12.79 5.54
CA GLU A 26 5.98 12.01 6.56
C GLU A 26 4.60 11.63 6.06
N TRP A 27 3.81 12.64 5.72
CA TRP A 27 2.43 12.47 5.28
C TRP A 27 2.34 11.58 4.04
N TYR A 28 3.29 11.71 3.11
CA TYR A 28 3.36 10.88 1.92
C TYR A 28 3.63 9.40 2.26
N VAL A 29 4.59 9.13 3.15
CA VAL A 29 4.93 7.78 3.60
C VAL A 29 3.74 7.16 4.36
N GLU A 30 3.15 7.90 5.31
CA GLU A 30 2.00 7.45 6.08
C GLU A 30 0.80 7.10 5.18
N LYS A 31 0.47 7.94 4.21
CA LYS A 31 -0.63 7.69 3.28
C LYS A 31 -0.41 6.44 2.45
N ARG A 32 0.82 6.19 1.99
CA ARG A 32 1.15 4.98 1.22
C ARG A 32 1.08 3.73 2.09
N LEU A 33 1.66 3.76 3.29
CA LEU A 33 1.60 2.65 4.22
C LEU A 33 0.16 2.34 4.63
N ALA A 34 -0.66 3.36 4.93
CA ALA A 34 -2.07 3.21 5.25
C ALA A 34 -2.86 2.60 4.09
N LEU A 35 -2.66 3.09 2.86
CA LEU A 35 -3.30 2.54 1.67
C LEU A 35 -2.91 1.06 1.46
N SER A 36 -1.63 0.73 1.59
CA SER A 36 -1.15 -0.65 1.47
C SER A 36 -1.75 -1.57 2.54
N LEU A 37 -1.89 -1.11 3.79
CA LEU A 37 -2.55 -1.87 4.86
C LEU A 37 -4.03 -2.12 4.57
N ILE A 38 -4.73 -1.12 4.02
CA ILE A 38 -6.13 -1.28 3.58
C ILE A 38 -6.22 -2.33 2.47
N LEU A 39 -5.34 -2.29 1.47
CA LEU A 39 -5.31 -3.27 0.38
C LEU A 39 -4.97 -4.68 0.85
N ILE A 40 -4.03 -4.84 1.79
CA ILE A 40 -3.72 -6.13 2.41
C ILE A 40 -4.94 -6.68 3.16
N THR A 41 -5.60 -5.83 3.95
CA THR A 41 -6.80 -6.21 4.71
C THR A 41 -7.91 -6.65 3.76
N LEU A 42 -8.10 -5.92 2.66
CA LEU A 42 -9.05 -6.29 1.61
C LEU A 42 -8.67 -7.61 0.93
N ALA A 43 -7.38 -7.82 0.63
CA ALA A 43 -6.91 -9.05 0.02
C ALA A 43 -7.17 -10.27 0.92
N ILE A 44 -6.95 -10.14 2.23
CA ILE A 44 -7.19 -11.24 3.18
C ILE A 44 -8.69 -11.51 3.38
N SER A 45 -9.55 -10.50 3.27
CA SER A 45 -10.99 -10.67 3.46
C SER A 45 -11.70 -11.32 2.27
N LEU A 46 -11.20 -11.09 1.04
CA LEU A 46 -11.79 -11.67 -0.19
C LEU A 46 -11.98 -13.20 -0.19
N PRO A 47 -10.98 -14.03 0.18
CA PRO A 47 -11.18 -15.49 0.22
C PRO A 47 -12.21 -15.89 1.27
N LEU A 48 -12.27 -15.20 2.41
CA LEU A 48 -13.28 -15.44 3.45
C LEU A 48 -14.69 -15.08 2.95
N LEU A 49 -14.81 -13.96 2.25
CA LEU A 49 -16.06 -13.55 1.61
C LEU A 49 -16.49 -14.54 0.53
N ALA A 50 -15.56 -15.06 -0.27
CA ALA A 50 -15.85 -16.07 -1.28
C ALA A 50 -16.40 -17.38 -0.70
N LEU A 51 -15.96 -17.77 0.50
CA LEU A 51 -16.47 -18.96 1.19
C LEU A 51 -17.82 -18.76 1.86
N TYR A 52 -18.12 -17.54 2.33
CA TYR A 52 -19.31 -17.28 3.16
C TYR A 52 -20.50 -16.69 2.38
N TYR A 53 -20.26 -15.87 1.36
CA TYR A 53 -21.32 -15.11 0.71
C TYR A 53 -21.97 -15.83 -0.50
N PRO A 54 -23.30 -15.76 -0.65
CA PRO A 54 -24.05 -16.43 -1.72
C PRO A 54 -23.99 -15.71 -3.08
N TYR A 55 -23.03 -14.81 -3.32
CA TYR A 55 -22.87 -14.13 -4.62
C TYR A 55 -22.27 -15.02 -5.71
N MET A 56 -22.03 -16.29 -5.41
CA MET A 56 -21.58 -17.29 -6.36
C MET A 56 -22.64 -17.51 -7.47
N PRO A 57 -22.26 -17.46 -8.75
CA PRO A 57 -23.16 -17.78 -9.85
C PRO A 57 -23.72 -19.21 -9.73
N PRO A 58 -24.99 -19.46 -10.09
CA PRO A 58 -25.62 -20.79 -9.93
C PRO A 58 -24.95 -21.93 -10.70
N LYS A 59 -24.12 -21.61 -11.70
CA LYS A 59 -23.42 -22.57 -12.56
C LYS A 59 -22.04 -22.95 -12.05
N GLU A 60 -21.58 -22.34 -10.94
CA GLU A 60 -20.23 -22.53 -10.42
C GLU A 60 -20.24 -23.32 -9.12
N THR A 61 -19.16 -24.06 -8.88
CA THR A 61 -18.93 -24.73 -7.61
C THR A 61 -18.21 -23.80 -6.65
N ILE A 62 -18.36 -24.06 -5.34
CA ILE A 62 -17.68 -23.30 -4.28
C ILE A 62 -16.17 -23.30 -4.49
N GLY A 63 -15.58 -24.43 -4.90
CA GLY A 63 -14.15 -24.54 -5.20
C GLY A 63 -13.70 -23.63 -6.35
N THR A 64 -14.44 -23.62 -7.46
CA THR A 64 -14.13 -22.71 -8.60
C THR A 64 -14.28 -21.25 -8.20
N TRP A 65 -15.30 -20.92 -7.39
CA TRP A 65 -15.53 -19.56 -6.90
C TRP A 65 -14.42 -19.09 -5.95
N PHE A 66 -14.02 -19.94 -5.00
CA PHE A 66 -12.89 -19.70 -4.12
C PHE A 66 -11.58 -19.54 -4.91
N GLN A 67 -11.34 -20.39 -5.90
CA GLN A 67 -10.17 -20.30 -6.79
C GLN A 67 -10.09 -18.93 -7.48
N ARG A 68 -11.20 -18.37 -7.97
CA ARG A 68 -11.22 -17.04 -8.61
C ARG A 68 -10.85 -15.91 -7.67
N SER A 69 -11.20 -16.02 -6.38
CA SER A 69 -10.80 -15.03 -5.39
C SER A 69 -9.27 -14.89 -5.32
N GLY A 70 -8.52 -15.96 -5.57
CA GLY A 70 -7.06 -15.97 -5.62
C GLY A 70 -6.46 -14.97 -6.63
N SER A 71 -7.12 -14.75 -7.78
CA SER A 71 -6.65 -13.78 -8.77
C SER A 71 -6.78 -12.34 -8.27
N LEU A 72 -7.85 -12.01 -7.54
CA LEU A 72 -8.03 -10.71 -6.91
C LEU A 72 -7.02 -10.48 -5.77
N ILE A 73 -6.79 -11.49 -4.93
CA ILE A 73 -5.78 -11.45 -3.87
C ILE A 73 -4.40 -11.14 -4.48
N THR A 74 -4.04 -11.86 -5.53
CA THR A 74 -2.77 -11.68 -6.26
C THR A 74 -2.65 -10.27 -6.80
N PHE A 75 -3.69 -9.79 -7.49
CA PHE A 75 -3.71 -8.44 -8.06
C PHE A 75 -3.53 -7.36 -6.99
N LEU A 76 -4.26 -7.46 -5.87
CA LEU A 76 -4.14 -6.51 -4.76
C LEU A 76 -2.74 -6.54 -4.14
N GLY A 77 -2.13 -7.72 -3.98
CA GLY A 77 -0.75 -7.85 -3.53
C GLY A 77 0.25 -7.17 -4.45
N VAL A 78 0.09 -7.29 -5.77
CA VAL A 78 0.92 -6.58 -6.76
C VAL A 78 0.71 -5.06 -6.67
N CYS A 79 -0.53 -4.60 -6.49
CA CYS A 79 -0.80 -3.17 -6.26
C CYS A 79 -0.09 -2.65 -5.01
N VAL A 80 -0.06 -3.43 -3.92
CA VAL A 80 0.68 -3.10 -2.70
C VAL A 80 2.16 -2.92 -2.99
N GLU A 81 2.80 -3.86 -3.69
CA GLU A 81 4.21 -3.77 -4.08
C GLU A 81 4.49 -2.51 -4.91
N PHE A 82 3.62 -2.20 -5.87
CA PHE A 82 3.76 -1.00 -6.69
C PHE A 82 3.65 0.31 -5.89
N ILE A 83 2.75 0.34 -4.90
CA ILE A 83 2.55 1.51 -4.03
C ILE A 83 3.76 1.71 -3.10
N ILE A 84 4.29 0.64 -2.51
CA ILE A 84 5.39 0.72 -1.54
C ILE A 84 6.77 0.84 -2.20
N PHE A 85 6.89 0.57 -3.50
CA PHE A 85 8.17 0.57 -4.22
C PHE A 85 8.99 1.86 -4.04
N ARG A 86 8.32 3.03 -3.91
CA ARG A 86 8.96 4.34 -3.73
C ARG A 86 9.17 4.76 -2.28
N VAL A 87 8.64 4.00 -1.31
CA VAL A 87 8.73 4.34 0.12
C VAL A 87 10.17 4.26 0.68
N PRO A 88 11.02 3.30 0.27
CA PRO A 88 12.42 3.22 0.72
C PRO A 88 13.22 4.49 0.52
N ASP A 89 12.98 5.20 -0.59
CA ASP A 89 13.68 6.44 -0.93
C ASP A 89 13.49 7.52 0.15
N TYR A 90 12.40 7.45 0.92
CA TYR A 90 12.07 8.38 2.01
C TYR A 90 12.40 7.81 3.40
N VAL A 91 12.32 6.49 3.58
CA VAL A 91 12.56 5.82 4.88
C VAL A 91 14.04 5.63 5.16
N TYR A 92 14.86 5.37 4.14
CA TYR A 92 16.30 5.10 4.28
C TYR A 92 17.20 6.25 3.79
N ALA A 93 16.64 7.46 3.64
CA ALA A 93 17.39 8.64 3.20
C ALA A 93 18.52 9.08 4.17
N ASN A 94 18.59 8.47 5.36
CA ASN A 94 19.63 8.74 6.34
C ASN A 94 20.93 8.00 5.98
N GLY A 95 21.72 8.57 5.06
CA GLY A 95 23.19 8.46 5.15
C GLY A 95 23.94 7.59 4.14
N SER A 96 23.34 7.09 3.06
CA SER A 96 24.09 6.28 2.06
C SER A 96 23.92 6.69 0.60
N GLN A 97 23.03 7.64 0.28
CA GLN A 97 22.86 8.12 -1.10
C GLN A 97 23.24 9.60 -1.22
N PRO A 98 24.28 9.95 -2.01
CA PRO A 98 24.61 11.34 -2.29
C PRO A 98 23.52 11.93 -3.19
N GLY A 99 22.65 12.79 -2.64
CA GLY A 99 21.66 13.54 -3.43
C GLY A 99 20.32 13.87 -2.76
N PHE A 100 19.99 13.27 -1.61
CA PHE A 100 18.71 13.53 -0.92
C PHE A 100 18.95 14.15 0.47
N PRO A 101 18.73 15.48 0.66
CA PRO A 101 19.12 16.20 1.86
C PRO A 101 18.10 16.17 3.01
N CYS A 102 17.11 15.28 3.00
CA CYS A 102 16.05 15.26 4.02
C CYS A 102 16.05 13.92 4.73
N ALA A 103 16.86 13.85 5.78
CA ALA A 103 16.85 12.74 6.71
C ALA A 103 15.54 12.77 7.50
N PHE A 104 14.62 11.87 7.17
CA PHE A 104 13.47 11.63 8.03
C PHE A 104 13.96 10.84 9.25
N ASP A 105 14.16 11.52 10.39
CA ASP A 105 14.51 10.90 11.68
C ASP A 105 13.27 10.35 12.42
N GLY A 106 12.16 10.15 11.71
CA GLY A 106 10.96 9.57 12.26
C GLY A 106 11.06 8.06 12.35
N GLY A 107 11.79 7.61 13.36
CA GLY A 107 11.47 6.47 14.20
C GLY A 107 11.37 5.10 13.53
N GLY A 108 12.08 4.12 14.10
CA GLY A 108 11.99 2.71 13.70
C GLY A 108 10.57 2.11 13.65
N MET A 109 9.51 2.81 14.06
CA MET A 109 8.13 2.43 13.82
C MET A 109 7.74 2.42 12.32
N HIS A 110 8.06 3.47 11.54
CA HIS A 110 7.72 3.48 10.11
C HIS A 110 8.52 2.43 9.34
N GLU A 111 9.78 2.21 9.70
CA GLU A 111 10.61 1.16 9.12
C GLU A 111 10.03 -0.24 9.42
N LYS A 112 9.60 -0.49 10.66
CA LYS A 112 8.94 -1.75 11.05
C LYS A 112 7.66 -1.97 10.25
N ILE A 113 6.81 -0.94 10.12
CA ILE A 113 5.57 -1.03 9.34
C ILE A 113 5.88 -1.27 7.86
N TYR A 114 6.83 -0.53 7.28
CA TYR A 114 7.26 -0.75 5.89
C TYR A 114 7.73 -2.20 5.67
N ARG A 115 8.60 -2.70 6.55
CA ARG A 115 9.10 -4.08 6.48
C ARG A 115 7.97 -5.09 6.59
N PHE A 116 7.04 -4.88 7.51
CA PHE A 116 5.84 -5.70 7.66
C PHE A 116 4.99 -5.71 6.39
N VAL A 117 4.66 -4.53 5.84
CA VAL A 117 3.86 -4.38 4.62
C VAL A 117 4.55 -5.05 3.42
N LYS A 118 5.86 -4.93 3.29
CA LYS A 118 6.64 -5.56 2.21
C LYS A 118 6.60 -7.10 2.29
N VAL A 119 6.88 -7.65 3.47
CA VAL A 119 6.87 -9.10 3.66
C VAL A 119 5.46 -9.66 3.46
N THR A 120 4.45 -9.00 4.04
CA THR A 120 3.05 -9.43 3.89
C THR A 120 2.54 -9.27 2.46
N GLY A 121 2.93 -8.22 1.73
CA GLY A 121 2.60 -8.04 0.32
C GLY A 121 3.05 -9.22 -0.55
N VAL A 122 4.31 -9.64 -0.39
CA VAL A 122 4.84 -10.82 -1.09
C VAL A 122 4.09 -12.09 -0.68
N ILE A 123 3.83 -12.30 0.61
CA ILE A 123 3.05 -13.46 1.08
C ILE A 123 1.64 -13.47 0.48
N VAL A 124 0.97 -12.33 0.41
CA VAL A 124 -0.37 -12.19 -0.19
C VAL A 124 -0.33 -12.58 -1.67
N ILE A 125 0.69 -12.17 -2.44
CA ILE A 125 0.86 -12.57 -3.84
C ILE A 125 1.04 -14.10 -3.95
N LEU A 126 1.90 -14.69 -3.13
CA LEU A 126 2.16 -16.14 -3.15
C LEU A 126 0.93 -16.96 -2.76
N LEU A 127 0.20 -16.54 -1.72
CA LEU A 127 -1.04 -17.21 -1.32
C LEU A 127 -2.15 -17.02 -2.35
N GLY A 128 -2.29 -15.82 -2.90
CA GLY A 128 -3.24 -15.54 -3.97
C GLY A 128 -3.00 -16.41 -5.20
N THR A 129 -1.73 -16.54 -5.63
CA THR A 129 -1.36 -17.37 -6.78
C THR A 129 -1.59 -18.86 -6.50
N LEU A 130 -1.30 -19.34 -5.29
CA LEU A 130 -1.61 -20.71 -4.89
C LEU A 130 -3.12 -20.99 -4.93
N ILE A 131 -3.93 -20.11 -4.32
CA ILE A 131 -5.40 -20.23 -4.33
C ILE A 131 -5.93 -20.17 -5.76
N TRP A 132 -5.37 -19.30 -6.60
CA TRP A 132 -5.79 -19.19 -7.99
C TRP A 132 -5.43 -20.42 -8.82
N GLY A 133 -4.29 -21.05 -8.57
CA GLY A 133 -3.89 -22.27 -9.26
C GLY A 133 -4.60 -23.54 -8.79
N TYR A 134 -4.88 -23.64 -7.49
CA TYR A 134 -5.21 -24.92 -6.83
C TYR A 134 -6.37 -24.84 -5.82
N GLY A 135 -7.11 -23.73 -5.78
CA GLY A 135 -8.17 -23.50 -4.78
C GLY A 135 -9.36 -24.45 -4.87
N ASP A 136 -9.52 -25.18 -5.96
CA ASP A 136 -10.58 -26.17 -6.17
C ASP A 136 -10.28 -27.54 -5.54
N ILE A 137 -9.00 -27.87 -5.29
CA ILE A 137 -8.57 -29.18 -4.79
C ILE A 137 -9.22 -29.55 -3.44
N PRO A 138 -9.27 -28.68 -2.41
CA PRO A 138 -9.85 -29.04 -1.11
C PRO A 138 -11.35 -29.39 -1.16
N PHE A 139 -12.05 -28.99 -2.22
CA PHE A 139 -13.48 -29.21 -2.41
C PHE A 139 -13.81 -30.42 -3.30
N ARG A 140 -12.79 -31.17 -3.73
CA ARG A 140 -12.93 -32.37 -4.58
C ARG A 140 -12.86 -33.68 -3.79
N ILE A 141 -12.65 -33.61 -2.49
CA ILE A 141 -12.62 -34.74 -1.55
C ILE A 141 -14.03 -34.93 -0.98
#